data_AF-A0A6N9A9X0-F1
#
_entry.id   AF-A0A6N9A9X0-F1
#
_cell.length_a   1.000
_cell.length_b   1.000
_cell.length_c   1.000
_cell.angle_alpha   90.00
_cell.angle_beta   90.00
_cell.angle_gamma   90.00
#
_symmetry.space_group_name_H-M   'P 1'
#
loop_
_entity.id
_entity.type
_entity.pdbx_description
1 polymer ?
#
loop_
_entity_poly.entity_id
_entity_poly.type
_entity_poly.pdbx_seq_one_letter_code
_entity_poly.pdbx_strand_id
1 'polypeptide(L)'
;MSIGHVWRTRIRSADDETGFRVQIDSHGIKGREWLEGEDAHRAIRVILPRMNAYGGSATTVEKAVSEIESEGHPHGFLSRVVDRPRTYAGGLQGQIHPMRKPARLALEMALHEEQERRALEGELWRLERAWEEAEEIAAIADNLLLPKRVTGFLSRHARAGSER
;
A
#
# COMPACT_ATOMS: atom_id res chain seq x y z
N MET A 1 8.72 2.10 24.47
CA MET A 1 7.49 2.92 24.43
C MET A 1 6.54 2.38 25.50
N SER A 2 6.28 3.13 26.58
CA SER A 2 5.31 2.69 27.61
C SER A 2 3.91 2.61 27.00
N ILE A 3 3.10 1.61 27.42
CA ILE A 3 1.74 1.35 26.94
C ILE A 3 0.93 2.64 26.89
N GLY A 4 1.06 3.53 27.89
CA GLY A 4 0.30 4.79 27.98
C GLY A 4 0.51 5.82 26.85
N HIS A 5 1.63 5.76 26.10
CA HIS A 5 1.89 6.70 24.98
C HIS A 5 1.07 6.37 23.73
N VAL A 6 0.69 5.10 23.58
CA VAL A 6 -0.01 4.58 22.41
C VAL A 6 -1.51 4.97 22.38
N TRP A 7 -2.11 5.24 23.55
CA TRP A 7 -3.54 5.52 23.69
C TRP A 7 -3.94 6.91 23.17
N ARG A 8 -2.94 7.77 22.91
CA ARG A 8 -3.14 9.12 22.39
C ARG A 8 -2.82 9.26 20.91
N THR A 9 -2.50 8.16 20.22
CA THR A 9 -2.22 8.16 18.79
C THR A 9 -3.40 8.65 17.98
N ARG A 10 -3.12 9.52 17.00
CA ARG A 10 -4.11 10.04 16.06
C ARG A 10 -3.66 9.82 14.63
N ILE A 11 -4.62 9.55 13.75
CA ILE A 11 -4.42 9.50 12.30
C ILE A 11 -5.23 10.61 11.64
N ARG A 12 -4.68 11.25 10.62
CA ARG A 12 -5.33 12.30 9.81
C ARG A 12 -4.85 12.21 8.37
N SER A 13 -5.68 12.72 7.45
CA SER A 13 -5.26 12.89 6.05
C SER A 13 -4.04 13.81 5.94
N ALA A 14 -3.16 13.47 4.99
CA ALA A 14 -1.97 14.22 4.59
C ALA A 14 -1.86 14.20 3.06
N ASP A 15 -1.30 15.26 2.49
CA ASP A 15 -1.08 15.41 1.06
C ASP A 15 0.31 14.88 0.67
N ASP A 16 0.56 13.62 1.01
CA ASP A 16 1.80 12.90 0.72
C ASP A 16 1.50 11.54 0.09
N GLU A 17 2.54 10.82 -0.37
CA GLU A 17 2.39 9.50 -1.00
C GLU A 17 1.69 8.47 -0.10
N THR A 18 1.66 8.71 1.21
CA THR A 18 1.07 7.81 2.19
C THR A 18 -0.39 8.13 2.46
N GLY A 19 -0.83 9.35 2.13
CA GLY A 19 -2.21 9.81 2.26
C GLY A 19 -2.63 10.07 3.71
N PHE A 20 -1.72 9.88 4.67
CA PHE A 20 -2.02 10.11 6.09
C PHE A 20 -0.77 10.43 6.92
N ARG A 21 -1.03 11.11 8.03
CA ARG A 21 -0.05 11.42 9.08
C ARG A 21 -0.48 10.88 10.42
N VAL A 22 0.50 10.56 11.25
CA VAL A 22 0.29 9.95 12.57
C VAL A 22 0.86 10.83 13.67
N GLN A 23 0.04 11.23 14.63
CA GLN A 23 0.52 11.91 15.82
C GLN A 23 0.94 10.89 16.88
N ILE A 24 2.17 10.99 17.36
CA ILE A 24 2.68 10.21 18.48
C ILE A 24 3.16 11.11 19.63
N ASP A 25 3.29 10.54 20.82
CA ASP A 25 4.01 11.21 21.91
C ASP A 25 5.52 11.16 21.61
N SER A 26 6.19 12.31 21.64
CA SER A 26 7.63 12.41 21.35
C SER A 26 8.46 11.76 22.48
N HIS A 27 9.55 11.08 22.12
CA HIS A 27 10.42 10.42 23.10
C HIS A 27 11.38 11.45 23.72
N GLY A 28 11.17 11.77 25.01
CA GLY A 28 12.10 12.59 25.80
C GLY A 28 11.74 14.07 25.94
N ILE A 29 10.87 14.62 25.08
CA ILE A 29 10.34 15.98 25.22
C ILE A 29 8.85 15.88 25.54
N LYS A 30 8.34 16.62 26.54
CA LYS A 30 6.90 16.77 26.75
C LYS A 30 6.29 17.45 25.51
N GLY A 31 5.82 16.65 24.56
CA GLY A 31 5.31 17.14 23.29
C GLY A 31 4.72 16.01 22.45
N ARG A 32 3.97 16.40 21.41
CA ARG A 32 3.44 15.49 20.39
C ARG A 32 3.99 15.93 19.04
N GLU A 33 4.39 14.96 18.24
CA GLU A 33 4.89 15.19 16.90
C GLU A 33 3.99 14.48 15.88
N TRP A 34 3.81 15.12 14.73
CA TRP A 34 3.19 14.47 13.56
C TRP A 34 4.31 13.85 12.74
N LEU A 35 4.16 12.56 12.45
CA LEU A 35 4.96 11.84 11.49
C LEU A 35 4.19 11.81 10.18
N GLU A 36 4.90 11.95 9.06
CA GLU A 36 4.38 11.98 7.70
C GLU A 36 5.15 10.97 6.85
N GLY A 37 4.60 10.62 5.69
CA GLY A 37 5.23 9.66 4.78
C GLY A 37 5.58 8.32 5.44
N GLU A 38 6.74 7.79 5.08
CA GLU A 38 7.20 6.48 5.53
C GLU A 38 7.39 6.38 7.06
N ASP A 39 7.68 7.48 7.75
CA ASP A 39 7.74 7.49 9.22
C ASP A 39 6.35 7.27 9.84
N ALA A 40 5.30 7.85 9.24
CA ALA A 40 3.92 7.62 9.65
C ALA A 40 3.54 6.14 9.48
N HIS A 41 3.88 5.54 8.34
CA HIS A 41 3.65 4.11 8.08
C HIS A 41 4.41 3.20 9.04
N ARG A 42 5.70 3.45 9.29
CA ARG A 42 6.48 2.65 10.23
C ARG A 42 5.91 2.73 11.63
N ALA A 43 5.53 3.92 12.08
CA ALA A 43 4.92 4.11 13.39
C ALA A 43 3.60 3.36 13.52
N ILE A 44 2.71 3.47 12.53
CA ILE A 44 1.38 2.85 12.62
C ILE A 44 1.43 1.32 12.59
N ARG A 45 2.33 0.73 11.78
CA ARG A 45 2.60 -0.73 11.74
C ARG A 45 3.01 -1.28 13.10
N VAL A 46 3.70 -0.48 13.91
CA VAL A 46 4.20 -0.89 15.21
C VAL A 46 3.17 -0.63 16.32
N ILE A 47 2.37 0.42 16.17
CA ILE A 47 1.40 0.88 17.16
C ILE A 47 0.10 0.07 17.10
N LEU A 48 -0.50 -0.09 15.92
CA LEU A 48 -1.82 -0.72 15.77
C LEU A 48 -1.88 -2.16 16.30
N PRO A 49 -0.92 -3.05 15.97
CA PRO A 49 -0.95 -4.42 16.50
C PRO A 49 -0.87 -4.46 18.04
N ARG A 50 -0.15 -3.50 18.65
CA ARG A 50 -0.07 -3.38 20.11
C ARG A 50 -1.37 -2.86 20.71
N MET A 51 -2.09 -1.98 20.03
CA MET A 51 -3.43 -1.50 20.44
C MET A 51 -4.50 -2.60 20.33
N ASN A 52 -4.31 -3.51 19.38
CA ASN A 52 -5.18 -4.66 19.15
C ASN A 52 -4.66 -5.94 19.82
N ALA A 53 -3.71 -5.81 20.78
CA ALA A 53 -3.19 -6.93 21.55
C ALA A 53 -4.33 -7.82 22.08
N TYR A 54 -4.14 -9.14 21.99
CA TYR A 54 -5.11 -10.24 22.14
C TYR A 54 -5.88 -10.67 20.87
N GLY A 55 -5.59 -10.12 19.70
CA GLY A 55 -6.22 -10.57 18.45
C GLY A 55 -7.73 -10.33 18.41
N GLY A 56 -8.35 -10.60 17.26
CA GLY A 56 -9.79 -10.58 17.09
C GLY A 56 -10.39 -11.95 17.40
N SER A 57 -11.53 -12.01 18.11
CA SER A 57 -12.39 -13.20 18.01
C SER A 57 -12.91 -13.33 16.57
N ALA A 58 -13.35 -14.51 16.15
CA ALA A 58 -13.95 -14.71 14.81
C ALA A 58 -15.05 -13.66 14.52
N THR A 59 -15.91 -13.38 15.51
CA THR A 59 -16.95 -12.33 15.41
C THR A 59 -16.38 -10.91 15.29
N THR A 60 -15.20 -10.64 15.85
CA THR A 60 -14.54 -9.33 15.71
C THR A 60 -13.99 -9.17 14.29
N VAL A 61 -13.41 -10.23 13.73
CA VAL A 61 -12.91 -10.26 12.35
C VAL A 61 -14.08 -10.06 11.38
N GLU A 62 -15.16 -10.82 11.54
CA GLU A 62 -16.36 -10.69 10.70
C GLU A 62 -16.91 -9.24 10.71
N LYS A 63 -17.01 -8.62 11.89
CA LYS A 63 -17.44 -7.22 12.00
C LYS A 63 -16.46 -6.24 11.37
N ALA A 64 -15.15 -6.51 11.45
CA ALA A 64 -14.14 -5.68 10.83
C ALA A 64 -14.22 -5.76 9.29
N VAL A 65 -14.37 -6.96 8.74
CA VAL A 65 -14.60 -7.19 7.31
C VAL A 65 -15.86 -6.48 6.85
N SER A 66 -16.98 -6.65 7.57
CA SER A 66 -18.24 -5.97 7.24
C SER A 66 -18.11 -4.44 7.25
N GLU A 67 -17.33 -3.87 8.17
CA GLU A 67 -17.05 -2.42 8.16
C GLU A 67 -16.25 -1.99 6.93
N ILE A 68 -15.31 -2.82 6.45
CA ILE A 68 -14.54 -2.53 5.23
C ILE A 68 -15.43 -2.66 3.98
N GLU A 69 -16.19 -3.75 3.88
CA GLU A 69 -17.08 -4.02 2.74
C GLU A 69 -18.16 -2.95 2.59
N SER A 70 -18.65 -2.38 3.70
CA SER A 70 -19.61 -1.28 3.66
C SER A 70 -19.08 -0.01 2.97
N GLU A 71 -17.75 0.12 2.87
CA GLU A 71 -17.05 1.20 2.17
C GLU A 71 -16.54 0.76 0.78
N GLY A 72 -16.90 -0.46 0.34
CA GLY A 72 -16.54 -1.05 -0.95
C GLY A 72 -15.11 -1.60 -1.03
N HIS A 73 -14.13 -0.95 -0.40
CA HIS A 73 -12.73 -1.40 -0.38
C HIS A 73 -11.99 -0.89 0.87
N PRO A 74 -10.94 -1.60 1.34
CA PRO A 74 -9.96 -1.12 2.32
C PRO A 74 -9.53 0.35 2.19
N HIS A 75 -9.27 0.84 0.97
CA HIS A 75 -8.87 2.22 0.72
C HIS A 75 -9.98 3.22 1.08
N GLY A 76 -11.23 2.94 0.69
CA GLY A 76 -12.39 3.77 1.05
C GLY A 76 -12.61 3.84 2.56
N PHE A 77 -12.45 2.70 3.24
CA PHE A 77 -12.49 2.66 4.70
C PHE A 77 -11.40 3.54 5.34
N LEU A 78 -10.16 3.46 4.84
CA LEU A 78 -9.04 4.26 5.33
C LEU A 78 -9.34 5.76 5.16
N SER A 79 -9.73 6.19 3.96
CA SER A 79 -10.11 7.58 3.66
C SER A 79 -11.19 8.09 4.62
N ARG A 80 -12.24 7.31 4.87
CA ARG A 80 -13.27 7.66 5.85
C ARG A 80 -12.71 7.82 7.27
N VAL A 81 -11.78 6.95 7.68
CA VAL A 81 -11.19 7.02 9.04
C VAL A 81 -10.28 8.23 9.20
N VAL A 82 -9.46 8.56 8.20
CA VAL A 82 -8.53 9.69 8.25
C VAL A 82 -9.23 11.05 8.14
N ASP A 83 -10.34 11.11 7.42
CA ASP A 83 -11.16 12.33 7.26
C ASP A 83 -12.29 12.45 8.28
N ARG A 84 -12.41 11.48 9.19
CA ARG A 84 -13.54 11.41 10.12
C ARG A 84 -13.67 12.72 10.92
N PRO A 85 -14.82 13.42 10.87
CA PRO A 85 -15.09 14.55 11.75
C PRO A 85 -15.17 14.08 13.22
N ARG A 86 -15.08 15.03 14.16
CA ARG A 86 -15.00 14.75 15.62
C ARG A 86 -15.96 13.64 16.06
N THR A 87 -15.47 12.68 16.84
CA THR A 87 -16.28 11.56 17.33
C THR A 87 -17.36 12.08 18.30
N TYR A 88 -18.62 11.72 18.08
CA TYR A 88 -19.74 12.05 19.00
C TYR A 88 -19.53 11.50 20.43
N ALA A 89 -18.62 10.52 20.61
CA ALA A 89 -18.30 9.89 21.90
C ALA A 89 -17.14 10.55 22.67
N GLY A 90 -16.94 11.87 22.54
CA GLY A 90 -15.98 12.64 23.37
C GLY A 90 -14.49 12.48 23.03
N GLY A 91 -14.13 11.64 22.05
CA GLY A 91 -12.75 11.53 21.54
C GLY A 91 -12.34 12.71 20.66
N LEU A 92 -11.05 13.06 20.67
CA LEU A 92 -10.47 14.01 19.71
C LEU A 92 -10.49 13.41 18.31
N GLN A 93 -10.69 14.25 17.29
CA GLN A 93 -10.73 13.84 15.89
C GLN A 93 -9.51 12.99 15.50
N GLY A 94 -9.73 11.84 14.85
CA GLY A 94 -8.66 10.95 14.41
C GLY A 94 -8.02 10.10 15.51
N GLN A 95 -8.50 10.11 16.76
CA GLN A 95 -8.00 9.21 17.80
C GLN A 95 -8.35 7.75 17.50
N ILE A 96 -7.35 6.89 17.54
CA ILE A 96 -7.51 5.46 17.23
C ILE A 96 -8.02 4.69 18.44
N HIS A 97 -7.49 4.99 19.63
CA HIS A 97 -7.81 4.26 20.85
C HIS A 97 -9.32 4.14 21.17
N PRO A 98 -10.11 5.22 21.14
CA PRO A 98 -11.54 5.16 21.47
C PRO A 98 -12.39 4.45 20.40
N MET A 99 -11.81 4.09 19.24
CA MET A 99 -12.54 3.29 18.25
C MET A 99 -12.92 1.93 18.84
N ARG A 100 -14.09 1.43 18.46
CA ARG A 100 -14.53 0.06 18.79
C ARG A 100 -13.50 -0.96 18.28
N LYS A 101 -13.37 -2.09 18.98
CA LYS A 101 -12.38 -3.13 18.62
C LYS A 101 -12.48 -3.58 17.14
N PRO A 102 -13.67 -3.83 16.56
CA PRO A 102 -13.79 -4.16 15.13
C PRO A 102 -13.27 -3.06 14.21
N ALA A 103 -13.55 -1.79 14.51
CA ALA A 103 -13.09 -0.66 13.69
C ALA A 103 -11.58 -0.46 13.74
N ARG A 104 -10.94 -0.74 14.89
CA ARG A 104 -9.46 -0.72 14.98
C ARG A 104 -8.83 -1.88 14.22
N LEU A 105 -9.47 -3.06 14.24
CA LEU A 105 -9.01 -4.20 13.46
C LEU A 105 -9.19 -3.95 11.97
N ALA A 106 -10.33 -3.38 11.56
CA ALA A 106 -10.57 -2.95 10.18
C ALA A 106 -9.53 -1.93 9.70
N LEU A 107 -9.14 -0.98 10.55
CA LEU A 107 -8.06 -0.04 10.24
C LEU A 107 -6.71 -0.73 10.07
N GLU A 108 -6.39 -1.69 10.93
CA GLU A 108 -5.16 -2.49 10.82
C GLU A 108 -5.14 -3.29 9.51
N MET A 109 -6.24 -4.00 9.19
CA MET A 109 -6.39 -4.75 7.94
C MET A 109 -6.28 -3.84 6.72
N ALA A 110 -6.95 -2.68 6.74
CA ALA A 110 -6.93 -1.75 5.62
C ALA A 110 -5.54 -1.17 5.36
N LEU A 111 -4.79 -0.86 6.42
CA LEU A 111 -3.41 -0.40 6.30
C LEU A 111 -2.46 -1.51 5.83
N HIS A 112 -2.73 -2.77 6.19
CA HIS A 112 -1.95 -3.90 5.71
C HIS A 112 -2.17 -4.15 4.22
N GLU A 113 -3.44 -4.20 3.78
CA GLU A 113 -3.81 -4.38 2.37
C GLU A 113 -3.19 -3.30 1.49
N GLU A 114 -3.26 -2.03 1.91
CA GLU A 114 -2.68 -0.92 1.15
C GLU A 114 -1.16 -1.08 0.99
N GLN A 115 -0.49 -1.70 1.95
CA GLN A 115 0.94 -1.96 1.86
C GLN A 115 1.27 -3.20 1.04
N GLU A 116 0.45 -4.24 1.11
CA GLU A 116 0.56 -5.38 0.21
C GLU A 116 0.37 -4.92 -1.24
N ARG A 117 -0.64 -4.08 -1.51
CA ARG A 117 -0.86 -3.47 -2.83
C ARG A 117 0.37 -2.73 -3.33
N ARG A 118 0.97 -1.85 -2.52
CA ARG A 118 2.20 -1.12 -2.89
C ARG A 118 3.39 -2.05 -3.13
N ALA A 119 3.54 -3.11 -2.32
CA ALA A 119 4.60 -4.09 -2.50
C ALA A 119 4.42 -4.88 -3.80
N LEU A 120 3.18 -5.30 -4.10
CA LEU A 120 2.83 -6.00 -5.33
C LEU A 120 3.03 -5.11 -6.57
N GLU A 121 2.70 -3.82 -6.50
CA GLU A 121 2.97 -2.86 -7.57
C GLU A 121 4.48 -2.71 -7.85
N GLY A 122 5.30 -2.68 -6.80
CA GLY A 122 6.76 -2.68 -6.94
C GLY A 122 7.33 -4.01 -7.49
N GLU A 123 6.69 -5.13 -7.20
CA GLU A 123 7.02 -6.43 -7.82
C GLU A 123 6.65 -6.46 -9.31
N LEU A 124 5.46 -5.98 -9.65
CA LEU A 124 4.98 -5.91 -11.04
C LEU A 124 5.93 -5.09 -11.90
N TRP A 125 6.34 -3.91 -11.43
CA TRP A 125 7.30 -3.05 -12.13
C TRP A 125 8.62 -3.78 -12.43
N ARG A 126 9.14 -4.55 -11.47
CA ARG A 126 10.36 -5.35 -11.68
C ARG A 126 10.18 -6.45 -12.72
N LEU A 127 9.02 -7.11 -12.73
CA LEU A 127 8.69 -8.16 -13.69
C LEU A 127 8.55 -7.59 -15.11
N GLU A 128 7.88 -6.45 -15.27
CA GLU A 128 7.74 -5.77 -16.56
C GLU A 128 9.10 -5.40 -17.15
N ARG A 129 10.01 -4.85 -16.33
CA ARG A 129 11.38 -4.53 -16.75
C ARG A 129 12.18 -5.77 -17.16
N ALA A 130 12.04 -6.87 -16.42
CA ALA A 130 12.71 -8.13 -16.77
C ALA A 130 12.13 -8.74 -18.06
N TRP A 131 10.83 -8.56 -18.30
CA TRP A 131 10.19 -9.02 -19.53
C TRP A 131 10.65 -8.23 -20.75
N GLU A 132 10.71 -6.90 -20.64
CA GLU A 132 11.25 -6.00 -21.68
C GLU A 132 12.71 -6.36 -22.03
N GLU A 133 13.55 -6.61 -21.03
CA GLU A 133 14.94 -7.05 -21.25
C GLU A 133 15.01 -8.42 -21.95
N ALA A 134 14.16 -9.37 -21.56
CA ALA A 134 14.10 -10.68 -22.21
C ALA A 134 13.65 -10.58 -23.68
N GLU A 135 12.72 -9.68 -24.00
CA GLU A 135 12.29 -9.40 -25.38
C GLU A 135 13.44 -8.79 -26.20
N GLU A 136 14.20 -7.86 -25.63
CA GLU A 136 15.38 -7.28 -26.28
C GLU A 136 16.43 -8.36 -26.60
N ILE A 137 16.72 -9.25 -25.63
CA ILE A 137 17.66 -10.35 -25.81
C ILE A 137 17.18 -11.31 -26.91
N ALA A 138 15.89 -11.65 -26.93
CA ALA A 138 15.31 -12.51 -27.96
C ALA A 138 15.46 -11.88 -29.36
N ALA A 139 15.18 -10.59 -29.50
CA ALA A 139 15.35 -9.86 -30.76
C ALA A 139 16.82 -9.84 -31.23
N ILE A 140 17.78 -9.70 -30.32
CA ILE A 140 19.21 -9.80 -30.64
C ILE A 140 19.56 -11.23 -31.10
N ALA A 141 19.09 -12.25 -30.38
CA ALA A 141 19.36 -13.65 -30.69
C ALA A 141 18.83 -14.04 -32.08
N ASP A 142 17.62 -13.59 -32.43
CA ASP A 142 17.04 -13.81 -33.76
C ASP A 142 17.92 -13.22 -34.89
N ASN A 143 18.56 -12.07 -34.64
CA ASN A 143 19.45 -11.43 -35.61
C ASN A 143 20.84 -12.10 -35.69
N LEU A 144 21.29 -12.76 -34.62
CA LEU A 144 22.58 -13.46 -34.56
C LEU A 144 22.54 -14.85 -35.22
N LEU A 145 21.38 -15.50 -35.26
CA LEU A 145 21.22 -16.87 -35.73
C LEU A 145 21.02 -17.01 -37.25
N LEU A 146 20.94 -15.91 -38.00
CA LEU A 146 20.78 -15.94 -39.45
C LEU A 146 22.12 -15.87 -40.21
N PRO A 147 22.53 -16.92 -40.95
CA PRO A 147 23.70 -16.87 -41.81
C PRO A 147 23.54 -15.78 -42.88
N LYS A 148 24.62 -15.06 -43.23
CA LYS A 148 24.64 -13.97 -44.25
C LYS A 148 23.98 -14.35 -45.59
N ARG A 149 24.01 -15.63 -45.95
CA ARG A 149 23.37 -16.18 -47.16
C ARG A 149 21.84 -16.14 -47.10
N VAL A 150 21.25 -16.38 -45.92
CA VAL A 150 19.80 -16.42 -45.67
C VAL A 150 19.24 -15.00 -45.59
N THR A 151 19.91 -14.09 -44.89
CA THR A 151 19.56 -12.67 -44.86
C THR A 151 19.54 -12.05 -46.26
N GLY A 152 20.56 -12.32 -47.08
CA GLY A 152 20.59 -11.87 -48.48
C GLY A 152 19.50 -12.49 -49.37
N PHE A 153 19.03 -13.70 -49.06
CA PHE A 153 17.92 -14.33 -49.77
C PHE A 153 16.57 -13.70 -49.42
N LEU A 154 16.32 -13.41 -48.14
CA LEU A 154 15.11 -12.74 -47.63
C LEU A 154 14.98 -11.30 -48.17
N SER A 155 16.06 -10.51 -48.16
CA SER A 155 16.03 -9.13 -48.67
C SER A 155 15.73 -9.03 -50.17
N ARG A 156 16.14 -10.02 -50.97
CA ARG A 156 15.85 -10.07 -52.41
C ARG A 156 14.39 -10.40 -52.70
N HIS A 157 13.79 -11.32 -51.93
CA HIS A 157 12.41 -11.75 -52.17
C HIS A 157 11.36 -10.84 -51.52
N ALA A 158 11.71 -10.11 -50.44
CA ALA A 158 10.84 -9.10 -49.85
C ALA A 158 10.54 -7.91 -50.80
N ARG A 159 11.50 -7.51 -51.65
CA ARG A 159 11.29 -6.48 -52.67
C ARG A 159 10.45 -6.96 -53.86
N ALA A 160 10.55 -8.23 -54.24
CA ALA A 160 9.81 -8.78 -55.37
C ALA A 160 8.30 -9.01 -55.10
N GLY A 161 7.88 -9.04 -53.83
CA GLY A 161 6.47 -9.15 -53.44
C GLY A 161 5.72 -7.81 -53.34
N SER A 162 6.43 -6.67 -53.38
CA SER A 162 5.86 -5.32 -53.26
C SER A 162 5.51 -4.68 -54.63
N GLU A 163 5.86 -5.32 -55.74
CA GLU A 163 5.63 -4.85 -57.12
C GLU A 163 4.53 -5.64 -57.85
N ARG A 164 3.62 -6.31 -57.11
CA ARG A 164 2.41 -6.93 -57.68
C ARG A 164 1.15 -6.43 -57.01
#